data_AF-A0A1Q5GCD9-F1
#
_entry.id   AF-A0A1Q5GCD9-F1
#
_cell.length_a   1.000
_cell.length_b   1.000
_cell.length_c   1.000
_cell.angle_alpha   90.00
_cell.angle_beta   90.00
_cell.angle_gamma   90.00
#
_symmetry.space_group_name_H-M   'P 1'
#
loop_
_entity.id
_entity.type
_entity.pdbx_description
1 polymer ?
#
loop_
_entity_poly.entity_id
_entity_poly.type
_entity_poly.pdbx_seq_one_letter_code
_entity_poly.pdbx_strand_id
1 'polypeptide(L)'
;MSPDSLERDRGVTPRKYAEAGVKHFWRVEQGDDDLPVVYVYELDPATHTYTPTGIHHQKMNLSVPFPIDVDLSEIHRRGRR
;
A
#
# COMPACT_ATOMS: atom_id res chain seq x y z
N MET A 1 -15.05 3.95 6.37
CA MET A 1 -14.50 3.98 5.00
C MET A 1 -15.68 3.97 4.06
N SER A 2 -15.90 5.04 3.28
CA SER A 2 -17.05 5.12 2.35
C SER A 2 -16.72 4.38 1.05
N PRO A 3 -17.67 3.63 0.45
CA PRO A 3 -17.43 2.81 -0.74
C PRO A 3 -16.96 3.61 -1.97
N ASP A 4 -17.30 4.90 -2.04
CA ASP A 4 -16.87 5.82 -3.11
C ASP A 4 -15.35 6.15 -3.07
N SER A 5 -14.70 5.98 -1.91
CA SER A 5 -13.26 6.25 -1.76
C SER A 5 -12.37 5.12 -2.30
N LEU A 6 -12.91 3.90 -2.45
CA LEU A 6 -12.14 2.73 -2.90
C LEU A 6 -11.77 2.82 -4.39
N GLU A 7 -12.66 3.36 -5.22
CA GLU A 7 -12.46 3.42 -6.67
C GLU A 7 -11.65 4.67 -7.08
N ARG A 8 -11.83 5.78 -6.35
CA ARG A 8 -11.01 6.99 -6.50
C ARG A 8 -9.54 6.75 -6.13
N ASP A 9 -9.29 5.92 -5.11
CA ASP A 9 -7.95 5.50 -4.67
C ASP A 9 -7.21 4.69 -5.74
N ARG A 10 -7.92 3.84 -6.50
CA ARG A 10 -7.32 2.98 -7.53
C ARG A 10 -6.79 3.74 -8.75
N GLY A 11 -7.31 4.94 -9.05
CA GLY A 11 -7.01 5.63 -10.32
C GLY A 11 -6.46 7.05 -10.21
N VAL A 12 -7.08 7.92 -9.41
CA VAL A 12 -6.78 9.37 -9.43
C VAL A 12 -5.64 9.73 -8.48
N THR A 13 -5.63 9.09 -7.32
CA THR A 13 -4.65 9.28 -6.25
C THR A 13 -3.21 8.90 -6.65
N PRO A 14 -2.94 7.72 -7.25
CA PRO A 14 -1.58 7.35 -7.62
C PRO A 14 -0.96 8.29 -8.65
N ARG A 15 -1.74 8.79 -9.63
CA ARG A 15 -1.20 9.71 -10.64
C ARG A 15 -0.69 11.01 -10.03
N LYS A 16 -1.44 11.60 -9.09
CA LYS A 16 -1.03 12.83 -8.40
C LYS A 16 0.22 12.64 -7.55
N TYR A 17 0.36 11.49 -6.89
CA TYR A 17 1.56 11.20 -6.10
C TYR A 17 2.79 10.93 -6.96
N ALA A 18 2.61 10.29 -8.12
CA ALA A 18 3.67 10.12 -9.10
C ALA A 18 4.14 11.47 -9.66
N GLU A 19 3.22 12.39 -9.98
CA GLU A 19 3.54 13.76 -10.39
C GLU A 19 4.28 14.54 -9.29
N ALA A 20 3.95 14.29 -8.01
CA ALA A 20 4.64 14.86 -6.87
C ALA A 20 5.98 14.17 -6.52
N GLY A 21 6.38 13.13 -7.26
CA GLY A 21 7.65 12.43 -7.07
C GLY A 21 7.71 11.53 -5.82
N VAL A 22 6.56 11.08 -5.31
CA VAL A 22 6.52 10.18 -4.14
C VAL A 22 7.03 8.80 -4.56
N LYS A 23 8.23 8.44 -4.10
CA LYS A 23 8.93 7.23 -4.56
C LYS A 23 8.27 5.93 -4.15
N HIS A 24 7.67 5.86 -2.96
CA HIS A 24 7.09 4.63 -2.41
C HIS A 24 5.61 4.86 -2.13
N PHE A 25 4.75 4.07 -2.75
CA PHE A 25 3.31 4.11 -2.58
C PHE A 25 2.81 2.76 -2.13
N TRP A 26 2.08 2.71 -1.02
CA TRP A 26 1.54 1.47 -0.47
C TRP A 26 0.03 1.54 -0.41
N ARG A 27 -0.61 0.48 -0.88
CA ARG A 27 -2.06 0.34 -0.88
C ARG A 27 -2.45 -0.83 0.01
N VAL A 28 -3.27 -0.56 1.01
CA VAL A 28 -3.71 -1.57 1.98
C VAL A 28 -5.17 -1.90 1.70
N GLU A 29 -5.46 -3.16 1.40
CA GLU A 29 -6.82 -3.68 1.23
C GLU A 29 -7.13 -4.74 2.28
N GLN A 30 -8.40 -5.04 2.49
CA GLN A 30 -8.83 -6.17 3.32
C GLN A 30 -8.85 -7.42 2.44
N GLY A 31 -8.11 -8.45 2.84
CA GLY A 31 -8.08 -9.75 2.16
C GLY A 31 -9.23 -10.66 2.59
N ASP A 32 -9.33 -11.81 1.94
CA ASP A 32 -10.39 -12.81 2.19
C ASP A 32 -10.38 -13.37 3.63
N ASP A 33 -9.23 -13.35 4.30
CA ASP A 33 -9.04 -13.83 5.68
C ASP A 33 -9.33 -12.75 6.74
N ASP A 34 -9.96 -11.62 6.38
CA ASP A 34 -10.11 -10.41 7.22
C ASP A 34 -8.78 -9.71 7.57
N LEU A 35 -7.66 -10.26 7.09
CA LEU A 35 -6.32 -9.71 7.27
C LEU A 35 -5.97 -8.66 6.21
N PRO A 36 -5.17 -7.64 6.56
CA PRO A 36 -4.77 -6.63 5.60
C PRO A 36 -3.77 -7.17 4.58
N VAL A 37 -3.99 -6.82 3.32
CA VAL A 37 -3.11 -7.08 2.17
C VAL A 37 -2.46 -5.78 1.75
N VAL A 38 -1.13 -5.74 1.76
CA VAL A 38 -0.35 -4.56 1.38
C VAL A 38 0.26 -4.76 0.00
N TYR A 39 -0.17 -3.94 -0.96
CA TYR A 39 0.43 -3.80 -2.28
C TYR A 39 1.47 -2.69 -2.24
N VAL A 40 2.70 -3.00 -2.61
CA VAL A 40 3.83 -2.09 -2.58
C VAL A 40 4.16 -1.68 -4.00
N TYR A 41 4.28 -0.38 -4.23
CA TYR A 41 4.66 0.21 -5.50
C TYR A 41 5.84 1.15 -5.33
N GLU A 42 6.70 1.16 -6.33
CA GLU A 42 7.77 2.15 -6.47
C GLU A 42 7.56 2.98 -7.74
N LEU A 43 7.90 4.26 -7.65
CA LEU A 43 7.83 5.18 -8.79
C LEU A 43 8.98 4.89 -9.73
N ASP A 44 8.67 4.51 -10.95
CA ASP A 44 9.65 4.42 -12.03
C ASP A 44 10.06 5.84 -12.45
N PRO A 45 11.36 6.21 -12.33
CA PRO A 45 11.82 7.55 -12.66
C PRO A 45 11.85 7.84 -14.16
N ALA A 46 11.82 6.81 -15.02
CA ALA A 46 11.84 6.99 -16.47
C ALA A 46 10.45 7.24 -17.04
N THR A 47 9.41 6.60 -16.49
CA THR A 47 8.02 6.69 -16.97
C THR A 47 7.12 7.52 -16.07
N HIS A 48 7.56 7.88 -14.86
CA HIS A 48 6.74 8.54 -13.83
C HIS A 48 5.46 7.74 -13.53
N THR A 49 5.56 6.41 -13.53
CA THR A 49 4.45 5.51 -13.20
C THR A 49 4.82 4.58 -12.06
N TYR A 50 3.84 4.18 -11.27
CA TYR A 50 4.04 3.20 -10.21
C TYR A 50 4.13 1.79 -10.76
N THR A 51 5.20 1.08 -10.40
CA THR A 51 5.42 -0.34 -10.71
C THR A 51 5.26 -1.16 -9.43
N PRO A 52 4.49 -2.26 -9.44
CA PRO A 52 4.34 -3.13 -8.27
C PRO A 52 5.66 -3.84 -7.97
N THR A 53 6.10 -3.78 -6.72
CA THR A 53 7.31 -4.45 -6.24
C THR A 53 7.02 -5.57 -5.25
N GLY A 54 5.81 -5.63 -4.68
CA GLY A 54 5.39 -6.73 -3.81
C GLY A 54 3.93 -6.71 -3.41
N ILE A 55 3.43 -7.87 -2.98
CA ILE A 55 2.10 -8.05 -2.37
C ILE A 55 2.30 -8.89 -1.10
N HIS A 56 1.90 -8.36 0.06
CA HIS A 56 2.12 -8.96 1.37
C HIS A 56 0.79 -9.21 2.10
N HIS A 57 0.56 -10.42 2.61
CA HIS A 57 -0.72 -10.82 3.21
C HIS A 57 -0.67 -11.07 4.73
N GLN A 58 0.46 -11.56 5.25
CA GLN A 58 0.60 -11.91 6.68
C GLN A 58 1.79 -11.23 7.33
N LYS A 59 2.89 -11.15 6.58
CA LYS A 59 4.10 -10.48 7.00
C LYS A 59 4.64 -9.62 5.89
N MET A 60 5.05 -8.43 6.26
CA MET A 60 5.70 -7.47 5.38
C MET A 60 7.13 -7.28 5.88
N ASN A 61 8.09 -7.61 5.03
CA ASN A 61 9.49 -7.26 5.21
C ASN A 61 9.92 -6.42 4.01
N LEU A 62 10.30 -5.17 4.25
CA LEU A 62 10.87 -4.30 3.23
C LEU A 62 12.17 -3.71 3.75
N SER A 63 13.13 -3.50 2.86
CA SER A 63 14.36 -2.76 3.18
C SER A 63 14.28 -1.28 2.78
N VAL A 64 13.26 -0.91 2.01
CA VAL A 64 13.06 0.44 1.48
C VAL A 64 11.62 0.91 1.76
N PRO A 65 11.40 2.23 1.97
CA PRO A 65 12.40 3.30 2.04
C PRO A 65 13.34 3.23 3.26
N PHE A 66 13.02 2.38 4.23
CA PHE A 66 13.82 2.01 5.39
C PHE A 66 13.47 0.56 5.77
N PRO A 67 14.29 -0.14 6.58
CA PRO A 67 13.96 -1.49 7.03
C PRO A 67 12.67 -1.49 7.86
N ILE A 68 11.69 -2.26 7.40
CA ILE A 68 10.34 -2.37 7.95
C ILE A 68 10.01 -3.86 8.06
N ASP A 69 9.77 -4.32 9.29
CA ASP A 69 9.25 -5.66 9.59
C ASP A 69 7.91 -5.49 10.31
N VAL A 70 6.82 -5.83 9.64
CA VAL A 70 5.47 -5.69 10.17
C VAL A 70 4.74 -7.01 10.04
N ASP A 71 4.23 -7.49 11.17
CA ASP A 71 3.25 -8.56 11.19
C ASP A 71 1.86 -8.00 10.94
N LEU A 72 1.29 -8.34 9.79
CA LEU A 72 -0.02 -7.86 9.34
C LEU A 72 -1.16 -8.59 10.05
N SER A 73 -0.91 -9.77 10.62
CA SER A 73 -1.90 -10.54 11.38
C SER A 73 -2.22 -9.91 12.74
N GLU A 74 -1.30 -9.13 13.30
CA GLU A 74 -1.49 -8.45 14.58
C GLU A 74 -2.15 -7.05 14.49
N ILE A 75 -2.32 -6.50 13.29
CA ILE A 75 -2.83 -5.13 13.07
C ILE A 75 -4.29 -4.95 13.53
N HIS A 76 -5.07 -6.03 13.64
CA HIS A 76 -6.48 -6.00 14.05
C HIS A 76 -6.70 -5.50 15.50
N ARG A 77 -5.64 -5.32 16.33
CA ARG A 77 -5.79 -4.98 17.75
C ARG A 77 -5.94 -3.48 18.07
N ARG A 78 -5.80 -2.56 17.11
CA ARG A 78 -5.77 -1.10 17.38
C ARG A 78 -7.05 -0.28 17.14
N GLY A 79 -8.16 -0.91 16.75
CA GLY A 79 -9.40 -0.20 16.34
C GLY A 79 -10.56 -0.20 17.34
N ARG A 80 -10.47 -0.86 18.51
CA ARG A 80 -11.57 -0.94 19.47
C ARG A 80 -11.11 -0.48 20.86
N ARG A 81 -11.11 0.83 21.08
CA ARG A 81 -11.11 1.43 22.41
C ARG A 81 -12.09 2.59 22.46
#